data_AF-A0A6I4V0K4-F1
#
_entry.id   AF-A0A6I4V0K4-F1
#
_cell.length_a   1.000
_cell.length_b   1.000
_cell.length_c   1.000
_cell.angle_alpha   90.00
_cell.angle_beta   90.00
_cell.angle_gamma   90.00
#
_symmetry.space_group_name_H-M   'P 1'
#
loop_
_entity.id
_entity.type
_entity.pdbx_description
1 polymer ?
#
loop_
_entity_poly.entity_id
_entity_poly.type
_entity_poly.pdbx_seq_one_letter_code
_entity_poly.pdbx_strand_id
1 'polypeptide(L)'
;MNQVKVTIGRREYSVACAPGEEGHVASLGAMIHEKLSQLGADLPVSESQNLLFGALFVADELHEARKSAADRQQEHDRQLSELNETVRSASVAVGQRDELQLKVSDLESELDGLQSAQQRHNAEVDDMRTELAQRREEAESAVGEKEVIAAQLAEITRERDNLLSKIESKNELLEIANDKMRETNAKLDEALNSASQPSESADLANDPDLAPALERFANLLEECADKLEKHDSNT
;
A
#
# COMPACT_ATOMS: atom_id res chain seq x y z
N MET A 1 -5.39 -93.59 -50.31
CA MET A 1 -6.25 -92.69 -51.11
C MET A 1 -7.68 -93.05 -50.78
N ASN A 2 -8.47 -92.08 -50.30
CA ASN A 2 -9.87 -92.33 -50.01
C ASN A 2 -10.73 -91.96 -51.22
N GLN A 3 -11.87 -92.61 -51.39
CA GLN A 3 -12.82 -92.31 -52.46
C GLN A 3 -14.16 -91.95 -51.86
N VAL A 4 -14.73 -90.86 -52.34
CA VAL A 4 -16.07 -90.40 -51.96
C VAL A 4 -16.97 -90.50 -53.17
N LYS A 5 -18.13 -91.11 -52.97
CA LYS A 5 -19.18 -91.16 -53.98
C LYS A 5 -20.03 -89.89 -53.89
N VAL A 6 -20.16 -89.19 -55.00
CA VAL A 6 -20.90 -87.94 -55.12
C VAL A 6 -21.96 -88.10 -56.20
N THR A 7 -23.20 -87.72 -55.91
CA THR A 7 -24.28 -87.74 -56.90
C THR A 7 -24.54 -86.34 -57.43
N ILE A 8 -24.37 -86.12 -58.74
CA ILE A 8 -24.61 -84.83 -59.40
C ILE A 8 -25.65 -85.05 -60.50
N GLY A 9 -26.80 -84.36 -60.39
CA GLY A 9 -27.95 -84.62 -61.25
C GLY A 9 -28.44 -86.06 -61.12
N ARG A 10 -28.41 -86.82 -62.22
CA ARG A 10 -28.89 -88.22 -62.26
C ARG A 10 -27.77 -89.27 -62.19
N ARG A 11 -26.51 -88.87 -61.95
CA ARG A 11 -25.35 -89.77 -62.02
C ARG A 11 -24.49 -89.73 -60.76
N GLU A 12 -23.96 -90.89 -60.41
CA GLU A 12 -23.01 -91.07 -59.31
C GLU A 12 -21.57 -91.10 -59.85
N TYR A 13 -20.68 -90.31 -59.23
CA TYR A 13 -19.26 -90.21 -59.56
C TYR A 13 -18.42 -90.61 -58.35
N SER A 14 -17.30 -91.31 -58.58
CA SER A 14 -16.31 -91.59 -57.53
C SER A 14 -15.15 -90.61 -57.65
N VAL A 15 -14.95 -89.77 -56.63
CA VAL A 15 -13.90 -88.75 -56.60
C VAL A 15 -12.84 -89.17 -55.58
N ALA A 16 -11.58 -89.22 -56.01
CA ALA A 16 -10.46 -89.45 -55.12
C ALA A 16 -10.15 -88.18 -54.32
N CYS A 17 -9.99 -88.32 -53.00
CA CYS A 17 -9.71 -87.20 -52.10
C CYS A 17 -8.59 -87.54 -51.11
N ALA A 18 -8.03 -86.48 -50.53
CA ALA A 18 -7.06 -86.59 -49.44
C ALA A 18 -7.77 -87.05 -48.15
N PRO A 19 -7.07 -87.77 -47.25
CA PRO A 19 -7.64 -88.16 -45.95
C PRO A 19 -8.09 -86.92 -45.16
N GLY A 20 -9.33 -86.90 -44.69
CA GLY A 20 -9.93 -85.80 -43.93
C GLY A 20 -10.74 -84.79 -44.75
N GLU A 21 -10.62 -84.80 -46.08
CA GLU A 21 -11.36 -83.90 -46.98
C GLU A 21 -12.68 -84.50 -47.49
N GLU A 22 -13.03 -85.72 -47.04
CA GLU A 22 -14.16 -86.46 -47.58
C GLU A 22 -15.49 -85.70 -47.45
N GLY A 23 -15.68 -85.04 -46.30
CA GLY A 23 -16.87 -84.22 -46.02
C GLY A 23 -16.91 -82.92 -46.84
N HIS A 24 -15.76 -82.33 -47.14
CA HIS A 24 -15.70 -81.13 -47.98
C HIS A 24 -16.02 -81.47 -49.44
N VAL A 25 -15.46 -82.55 -49.98
CA VAL A 25 -15.77 -83.02 -51.35
C VAL A 25 -17.23 -83.43 -51.49
N ALA A 26 -17.79 -84.13 -50.49
CA ALA A 26 -19.22 -84.46 -50.48
C ALA A 26 -20.12 -83.22 -50.46
N SER A 27 -19.76 -82.18 -49.68
CA SER A 27 -20.55 -80.95 -49.60
C SER A 27 -20.45 -80.08 -50.87
N LEU A 28 -19.27 -79.98 -51.49
CA LEU A 28 -19.11 -79.33 -52.80
C LEU A 28 -19.94 -80.04 -53.89
N GLY A 29 -19.94 -81.37 -53.87
CA GLY A 29 -20.76 -82.19 -54.75
C GLY A 29 -22.25 -81.96 -54.58
N ALA A 30 -22.72 -81.91 -53.33
CA ALA A 30 -24.12 -81.60 -53.00
C ALA A 30 -24.51 -80.19 -53.45
N MET A 31 -23.61 -79.20 -53.31
CA MET A 31 -23.83 -77.83 -53.77
C MET A 31 -24.03 -77.79 -55.29
N ILE A 32 -23.17 -78.45 -56.07
CA ILE A 32 -23.34 -78.53 -57.54
C ILE A 32 -24.66 -79.22 -57.91
N HIS A 33 -25.01 -80.30 -57.20
CA HIS A 33 -26.29 -81.00 -57.40
C HIS A 33 -27.49 -80.08 -57.15
N GLU A 34 -27.45 -79.28 -56.08
CA GLU A 34 -28.50 -78.32 -55.73
C GLU A 34 -28.61 -77.19 -56.76
N LYS A 35 -27.49 -76.68 -57.29
CA LYS A 35 -27.55 -75.68 -58.38
C LYS A 35 -28.15 -76.24 -59.66
N LEU A 36 -27.89 -77.51 -59.94
CA LEU A 36 -28.49 -78.19 -61.08
C LEU A 36 -29.98 -78.47 -60.88
N SER A 37 -30.42 -78.76 -59.65
CA SER A 37 -31.85 -78.99 -59.39
C SER A 37 -32.68 -77.70 -59.51
N GLN A 38 -32.09 -76.53 -59.29
CA GLN A 38 -32.72 -75.22 -59.48
C GLN A 38 -33.08 -74.92 -60.95
N LEU A 39 -32.40 -75.56 -61.92
CA LEU A 39 -32.71 -75.44 -63.35
C LEU A 39 -33.93 -76.30 -63.78
N GLY A 40 -34.47 -77.15 -62.89
CA GLY A 40 -35.77 -77.80 -63.07
C GLY A 40 -35.88 -78.75 -64.29
N ALA A 41 -37.09 -78.81 -64.87
CA ALA A 41 -37.43 -79.69 -65.99
C ALA A 41 -36.79 -79.26 -67.34
N ASP A 42 -36.16 -78.09 -67.39
CA ASP A 42 -35.46 -77.56 -68.56
C ASP A 42 -33.99 -78.03 -68.64
N LEU A 43 -33.61 -79.00 -67.81
CA LEU A 43 -32.29 -79.60 -67.84
C LEU A 43 -32.03 -80.27 -69.19
N PRO A 44 -30.91 -79.95 -69.87
CA PRO A 44 -30.52 -80.64 -71.09
C PRO A 44 -30.53 -82.17 -70.95
N VAL A 45 -30.90 -82.84 -72.05
CA VAL A 45 -30.92 -84.32 -72.12
C VAL A 45 -29.50 -84.89 -71.99
N SER A 46 -28.46 -84.11 -72.33
CA SER A 46 -27.06 -84.56 -72.24
C SER A 46 -26.39 -84.18 -70.91
N GLU A 47 -25.71 -85.16 -70.33
CA GLU A 47 -24.98 -85.02 -69.07
C GLU A 47 -23.85 -83.98 -69.15
N SER A 48 -23.15 -83.90 -70.27
CA SER A 48 -22.07 -82.94 -70.49
C SER A 48 -22.57 -81.49 -70.47
N GLN A 49 -23.76 -81.23 -71.02
CA GLN A 49 -24.39 -79.91 -70.95
C GLN A 49 -24.84 -79.58 -69.52
N ASN A 50 -25.37 -80.55 -68.77
CA ASN A 50 -25.75 -80.35 -67.37
C ASN A 50 -24.53 -79.96 -66.52
N LEU A 51 -23.43 -80.70 -66.63
CA LEU A 51 -22.19 -80.35 -65.92
C LEU A 51 -21.64 -78.98 -66.34
N LEU A 52 -21.75 -78.61 -67.61
CA LEU A 52 -21.37 -77.27 -68.09
C LEU A 52 -22.19 -76.16 -67.42
N PHE A 53 -23.52 -76.31 -67.35
CA PHE A 53 -24.38 -75.33 -66.68
C PHE A 53 -24.10 -75.23 -65.17
N GLY A 54 -23.89 -76.37 -64.50
CA GLY A 54 -23.53 -76.38 -63.08
C GLY A 54 -22.18 -75.70 -62.81
N ALA A 55 -21.19 -75.96 -63.67
CA ALA A 55 -19.89 -75.31 -63.58
C ALA A 55 -19.96 -73.80 -63.84
N LEU A 56 -20.74 -73.36 -64.83
CA LEU A 56 -20.95 -71.94 -65.10
C LEU A 56 -21.67 -71.23 -63.96
N PHE A 57 -22.67 -71.86 -63.35
CA PHE A 57 -23.42 -71.27 -62.22
C PHE A 57 -22.52 -71.05 -61.00
N VAL A 58 -21.73 -72.06 -60.62
CA VAL A 58 -20.78 -71.94 -59.51
C VAL A 58 -19.66 -70.95 -59.85
N ALA A 59 -19.22 -70.88 -61.11
CA ALA A 59 -18.24 -69.90 -61.55
C ALA A 59 -18.77 -68.47 -61.46
N ASP A 60 -20.04 -68.25 -61.79
CA ASP A 60 -20.72 -66.96 -61.68
C ASP A 60 -20.87 -66.53 -60.20
N GLU A 61 -21.34 -67.43 -59.33
CA GLU A 61 -21.44 -67.15 -57.89
C GLU A 61 -20.08 -66.86 -57.26
N LEU A 62 -19.03 -67.59 -57.65
CA LEU A 62 -17.67 -67.34 -57.20
C LEU A 62 -17.15 -65.99 -57.72
N HIS A 63 -17.47 -65.63 -58.95
CA HIS A 63 -17.11 -64.34 -59.54
C HIS A 63 -17.77 -63.19 -58.78
N GLU A 64 -19.08 -63.27 -58.54
CA GLU A 64 -19.85 -62.26 -57.80
C GLU A 64 -19.42 -62.18 -56.33
N ALA A 65 -19.14 -63.31 -55.67
CA ALA A 65 -18.63 -63.32 -54.31
C ALA A 65 -17.24 -62.67 -54.20
N ARG A 66 -16.35 -62.95 -55.16
CA ARG A 66 -15.01 -62.33 -55.23
C ARG A 66 -15.10 -60.83 -55.50
N LYS A 67 -15.96 -60.42 -56.43
CA LYS A 67 -16.22 -59.02 -56.74
C LYS A 67 -16.77 -58.27 -55.51
N SER A 68 -17.79 -58.82 -54.85
CA SER A 68 -18.35 -58.27 -53.62
C SER A 68 -17.31 -58.17 -52.49
N ALA A 69 -16.42 -59.16 -52.37
CA ALA A 69 -15.34 -59.12 -51.39
C ALA A 69 -14.30 -58.03 -51.72
N ALA A 70 -13.94 -57.87 -52.99
CA ALA A 70 -13.05 -56.81 -53.45
C ALA A 70 -13.66 -55.41 -53.21
N ASP A 71 -14.94 -55.22 -53.51
CA ASP A 71 -15.65 -53.96 -53.30
C ASP A 71 -15.70 -53.61 -51.80
N ARG A 72 -16.02 -54.59 -50.93
CA ARG A 72 -15.96 -54.40 -49.47
C ARG A 72 -14.57 -54.06 -48.97
N GLN A 73 -13.53 -54.69 -49.53
CA GLN A 73 -12.15 -54.39 -49.15
C GLN A 73 -11.77 -52.96 -49.53
N GLN A 74 -12.13 -52.52 -50.75
CA GLN A 74 -11.88 -51.15 -51.19
C GLN A 74 -12.60 -50.12 -50.31
N GLU A 75 -13.86 -50.37 -49.95
CA GLU A 75 -14.61 -49.49 -49.05
C GLU A 75 -13.97 -49.44 -47.65
N HIS A 76 -13.55 -50.58 -47.12
CA HIS A 76 -12.85 -50.64 -45.84
C HIS A 76 -11.52 -49.87 -45.87
N ASP A 77 -10.73 -50.02 -46.94
CA ASP A 77 -9.46 -49.30 -47.10
C ASP A 77 -9.69 -47.79 -47.22
N ARG A 78 -10.77 -47.37 -47.89
CA ARG A 78 -11.19 -45.97 -47.94
C ARG A 78 -11.57 -45.44 -46.55
N GLN A 79 -12.39 -46.18 -45.81
CA GLN A 79 -12.79 -45.80 -44.44
C GLN A 79 -11.59 -45.72 -43.50
N LEU A 80 -10.62 -46.62 -43.63
CA LEU A 80 -9.37 -46.54 -42.87
C LEU A 80 -8.56 -45.29 -43.22
N SER A 81 -8.50 -44.91 -44.49
CA SER A 81 -7.83 -43.67 -44.91
C SER A 81 -8.51 -42.44 -44.31
N GLU A 82 -9.83 -42.36 -44.40
CA GLU A 82 -10.63 -41.27 -43.83
C GLU A 82 -10.46 -41.20 -42.30
N LEU A 83 -10.50 -42.34 -41.61
CA LEU A 83 -10.28 -42.40 -40.16
C LEU A 83 -8.86 -41.92 -39.79
N ASN A 84 -7.83 -42.34 -40.52
CA ASN A 84 -6.46 -41.91 -40.27
C ASN A 84 -6.28 -40.39 -40.46
N GLU A 85 -6.95 -39.80 -41.46
CA GLU A 85 -6.95 -38.35 -41.65
C GLU A 85 -7.64 -37.62 -40.49
N THR A 86 -8.79 -38.10 -40.03
CA THR A 86 -9.48 -37.50 -38.87
C THR A 86 -8.64 -37.59 -37.60
N VAL A 87 -8.00 -38.74 -37.33
CA VAL A 87 -7.09 -38.93 -36.19
C VAL A 87 -5.91 -37.97 -36.26
N ARG A 88 -5.34 -37.75 -37.45
CA ARG A 88 -4.26 -36.79 -37.65
C ARG A 88 -4.71 -35.35 -37.38
N SER A 89 -5.92 -34.98 -37.81
CA SER A 89 -6.46 -33.64 -37.51
C SER A 89 -6.72 -33.45 -36.02
N ALA A 90 -7.22 -34.48 -35.35
CA ALA A 90 -7.49 -34.47 -33.92
C ALA A 90 -6.19 -34.37 -33.10
N SER A 91 -5.12 -35.05 -33.50
CA SER A 91 -3.83 -34.97 -32.80
C SER A 91 -3.20 -33.58 -32.89
N VAL A 92 -3.35 -32.89 -34.04
CA VAL A 92 -2.93 -31.49 -34.18
C VAL A 92 -3.75 -30.59 -33.26
N ALA A 93 -5.06 -30.76 -33.20
CA ALA A 93 -5.93 -29.99 -32.32
C ALA A 93 -5.60 -30.20 -30.83
N VAL A 94 -5.25 -31.41 -30.43
CA VAL A 94 -4.78 -31.71 -29.06
C VAL A 94 -3.48 -30.96 -28.76
N GLY A 95 -2.52 -30.94 -29.68
CA GLY A 95 -1.28 -30.18 -29.50
C GLY A 95 -1.52 -28.67 -29.35
N GLN A 96 -2.44 -28.11 -30.14
CA GLN A 96 -2.84 -26.70 -30.01
C GLN A 96 -3.50 -26.40 -28.66
N ARG A 97 -4.36 -27.31 -28.18
CA ARG A 97 -5.00 -27.18 -26.87
C ARG A 97 -3.94 -27.17 -25.76
N ASP A 98 -2.96 -28.06 -25.82
CA ASP A 98 -1.91 -28.15 -24.81
C ASP A 98 -1.04 -26.87 -24.80
N GLU A 99 -0.73 -26.30 -25.97
CA GLU A 99 -0.04 -25.00 -26.07
C GLU A 99 -0.86 -23.86 -25.46
N LEU A 100 -2.18 -23.81 -25.72
CA LEU A 100 -3.06 -22.82 -25.13
C LEU A 100 -3.17 -22.97 -23.61
N GLN A 101 -3.20 -24.20 -23.10
CA GLN A 101 -3.21 -24.45 -21.65
C GLN A 101 -1.94 -23.94 -20.96
N LEU A 102 -0.78 -24.09 -21.58
CA LEU A 102 0.46 -23.50 -21.07
C LEU A 102 0.40 -21.97 -21.02
N LYS A 103 -0.07 -21.34 -22.11
CA LYS A 103 -0.23 -19.87 -22.14
C LYS A 103 -1.22 -19.37 -21.10
N VAL A 104 -2.31 -20.10 -20.86
CA VAL A 104 -3.27 -19.75 -19.81
C VAL A 104 -2.60 -19.81 -18.44
N SER A 105 -1.85 -20.88 -18.15
CA SER A 105 -1.11 -21.00 -16.89
C SER A 105 -0.08 -19.88 -16.70
N ASP A 106 0.61 -19.46 -17.76
CA ASP A 106 1.57 -18.35 -17.69
C ASP A 106 0.87 -17.02 -17.38
N LEU A 107 -0.25 -16.74 -18.06
CA LEU A 107 -1.04 -15.53 -17.82
C LEU A 107 -1.67 -15.49 -16.43
N GLU A 108 -2.09 -16.63 -15.89
CA GLU A 108 -2.59 -16.72 -14.51
C GLU A 108 -1.49 -16.35 -13.50
N SER A 109 -0.28 -16.86 -13.69
CA SER A 109 0.89 -16.51 -12.86
C SER A 109 1.26 -15.02 -12.95
N GLU A 110 1.22 -14.44 -14.15
CA GLU A 110 1.43 -12.99 -14.33
C GLU A 110 0.36 -12.16 -13.62
N LEU A 111 -0.90 -12.58 -13.70
CA LEU A 111 -2.02 -11.89 -13.05
C LEU A 111 -1.91 -11.93 -11.53
N ASP A 112 -1.53 -13.06 -10.95
CA ASP A 112 -1.25 -13.20 -9.51
C ASP A 112 -0.09 -12.29 -9.08
N GLY A 113 0.96 -12.20 -9.90
CA GLY A 113 2.09 -11.30 -9.68
C GLY A 113 1.68 -9.83 -9.68
N LEU A 114 0.87 -9.41 -10.66
CA LEU A 114 0.35 -8.05 -10.76
C LEU A 114 -0.59 -7.70 -9.59
N GLN A 115 -1.48 -8.62 -9.20
CA GLN A 115 -2.35 -8.43 -8.05
C GLN A 115 -1.54 -8.25 -6.75
N SER A 116 -0.52 -9.08 -6.56
CA SER A 116 0.38 -8.98 -5.41
C SER A 116 1.17 -7.66 -5.39
N ALA A 117 1.61 -7.17 -6.56
CA ALA A 117 2.25 -5.86 -6.67
C ALA A 117 1.28 -4.71 -6.37
N GLN A 118 0.04 -4.80 -6.88
CA GLN A 118 -1.00 -3.82 -6.61
C GLN A 118 -1.37 -3.75 -5.12
N GLN A 119 -1.48 -4.90 -4.45
CA GLN A 119 -1.74 -4.95 -3.01
C GLN A 119 -0.62 -4.28 -2.20
N ARG A 120 0.65 -4.52 -2.55
CA ARG A 120 1.80 -3.85 -1.91
C ARG A 120 1.75 -2.34 -2.11
N HIS A 121 1.52 -1.89 -3.34
CA HIS A 121 1.42 -0.46 -3.63
C HIS A 121 0.25 0.20 -2.88
N ASN A 122 -0.90 -0.47 -2.78
CA ASN A 122 -2.03 0.06 -2.00
C ASN A 122 -1.68 0.19 -0.51
N ALA A 123 -1.01 -0.81 0.06
CA ALA A 123 -0.53 -0.73 1.44
C ALA A 123 0.46 0.44 1.64
N GLU A 124 1.43 0.60 0.74
CA GLU A 124 2.38 1.74 0.76
C GLU A 124 1.64 3.09 0.68
N VAL A 125 0.61 3.20 -0.16
CA VAL A 125 -0.20 4.42 -0.28
C VAL A 125 -0.96 4.70 1.01
N ASP A 126 -1.52 3.68 1.66
CA ASP A 126 -2.23 3.85 2.91
C ASP A 126 -1.27 4.23 4.06
N ASP A 127 -0.09 3.62 4.12
CA ASP A 127 0.97 4.01 5.05
C ASP A 127 1.37 5.48 4.84
N MET A 128 1.63 5.90 3.59
CA MET A 128 1.94 7.30 3.27
C MET A 128 0.80 8.26 3.66
N ARG A 129 -0.46 7.86 3.50
CA ARG A 129 -1.61 8.67 3.93
C ARG A 129 -1.67 8.82 5.44
N THR A 130 -1.37 7.77 6.19
CA THR A 130 -1.32 7.84 7.67
C THR A 130 -0.19 8.75 8.14
N GLU A 131 1.01 8.64 7.55
CA GLU A 131 2.12 9.53 7.89
C GLU A 131 1.77 10.99 7.56
N LEU A 132 1.20 11.26 6.38
CA LEU A 132 0.76 12.60 6.01
C LEU A 132 -0.30 13.17 6.96
N ALA A 133 -1.21 12.35 7.47
CA ALA A 133 -2.20 12.78 8.45
C ALA A 133 -1.53 13.15 9.78
N GLN A 134 -0.62 12.32 10.28
CA GLN A 134 0.15 12.59 11.50
C GLN A 134 0.97 13.88 11.37
N ARG A 135 1.69 14.07 10.26
CA ARG A 135 2.48 15.29 10.02
C ARG A 135 1.62 16.56 9.99
N ARG A 136 0.38 16.46 9.51
CA ARG A 136 -0.57 17.58 9.51
C ARG A 136 -1.02 17.93 10.93
N GLU A 137 -1.32 16.93 11.75
CA GLU A 137 -1.68 17.13 13.16
C GLU A 137 -0.51 17.74 13.96
N GLU A 138 0.70 17.22 13.77
CA GLU A 138 1.92 17.79 14.36
C GLU A 138 2.12 19.26 13.95
N ALA A 139 1.92 19.58 12.66
CA ALA A 139 2.02 20.95 12.18
C ALA A 139 0.95 21.86 12.76
N GLU A 140 -0.29 21.39 12.89
CA GLU A 140 -1.39 22.13 13.51
C GLU A 140 -1.12 22.42 14.99
N SER A 141 -0.62 21.42 15.75
CA SER A 141 -0.20 21.59 17.14
C SER A 141 0.93 22.62 17.26
N ALA A 142 1.96 22.54 16.41
CA ALA A 142 3.08 23.47 16.43
C ALA A 142 2.65 24.91 16.09
N VAL A 143 1.69 25.08 15.18
CA VAL A 143 1.08 26.39 14.89
C VAL A 143 0.35 26.93 16.12
N GLY A 144 -0.45 26.10 16.80
CA GLY A 144 -1.14 26.47 18.04
C GLY A 144 -0.17 26.89 19.15
N GLU A 145 0.92 26.14 19.36
CA GLU A 145 1.97 26.48 20.33
C GLU A 145 2.64 27.82 20.00
N LYS A 146 2.94 28.06 18.72
CA LYS A 146 3.52 29.32 18.25
C LYS A 146 2.58 30.50 18.51
N GLU A 147 1.28 30.34 18.31
CA GLU A 147 0.28 31.40 18.59
C GLU A 147 0.24 31.73 20.09
N VAL A 148 0.29 30.73 20.97
CA VAL A 148 0.35 30.93 22.42
C VAL A 148 1.62 31.68 22.82
N ILE A 149 2.78 31.26 22.31
CA ILE A 149 4.07 31.93 22.59
C ILE A 149 4.05 33.37 22.06
N ALA A 150 3.50 33.61 20.86
CA ALA A 150 3.38 34.95 20.30
C ALA A 150 2.50 35.86 21.17
N ALA A 151 1.40 35.34 21.73
CA ALA A 151 0.54 36.07 22.66
C ALA A 151 1.28 36.43 23.96
N GLN A 152 2.02 35.47 24.55
CA GLN A 152 2.84 35.70 25.74
C GLN A 152 3.93 36.76 25.50
N LEU A 153 4.62 36.69 24.35
CA LEU A 153 5.61 37.70 23.98
C LEU A 153 4.98 39.08 23.83
N ALA A 154 3.77 39.19 23.27
CA ALA A 154 3.06 40.45 23.16
C ALA A 154 2.68 41.03 24.54
N GLU A 155 2.29 40.18 25.49
CA GLU A 155 2.00 40.59 26.86
C GLU A 155 3.26 41.11 27.58
N ILE A 156 4.35 40.33 27.55
CA ILE A 156 5.65 40.74 28.12
C ILE A 156 6.14 42.04 27.48
N THR A 157 5.93 42.22 26.18
CA THR A 157 6.28 43.44 25.46
C THR A 157 5.49 44.64 26.00
N ARG A 158 4.17 44.49 26.22
CA ARG A 158 3.34 45.55 26.83
C ARG A 158 3.77 45.88 28.26
N GLU A 159 4.08 44.86 29.06
CA GLU A 159 4.59 45.06 30.43
C GLU A 159 5.91 45.83 30.43
N ARG A 160 6.84 45.44 29.57
CA ARG A 160 8.11 46.15 29.36
C ARG A 160 7.86 47.62 29.00
N ASP A 161 6.99 47.90 28.03
CA ASP A 161 6.72 49.27 27.59
C ASP A 161 6.08 50.12 28.70
N ASN A 162 5.17 49.53 29.49
CA ASN A 162 4.61 50.17 30.68
C ASN A 162 5.67 50.48 31.74
N LEU A 163 6.61 49.56 31.97
CA LEU A 163 7.71 49.77 32.91
C LEU A 163 8.67 50.86 32.41
N LEU A 164 8.98 50.89 31.12
CA LEU A 164 9.79 51.95 30.51
C LEU A 164 9.15 53.33 30.73
N SER A 165 7.85 53.49 30.45
CA SER A 165 7.14 54.75 30.71
C SER A 165 7.14 55.16 32.20
N LYS A 166 7.03 54.18 33.12
CA LYS A 166 7.18 54.42 34.57
C LYS A 166 8.59 54.86 34.96
N ILE A 167 9.62 54.32 34.30
CA ILE A 167 11.01 54.73 34.53
C ILE A 167 11.24 56.14 34.01
N GLU A 168 10.76 56.45 32.80
CA GLU A 168 10.85 57.80 32.20
C GLU A 168 10.22 58.86 33.11
N SER A 169 8.95 58.66 33.52
CA SER A 169 8.27 59.59 34.44
C SER A 169 8.97 59.73 35.80
N LYS A 170 9.53 58.64 36.36
CA LYS A 170 10.33 58.72 37.59
C LYS A 170 11.63 59.49 37.40
N ASN A 171 12.29 59.33 36.26
CA ASN A 171 13.51 60.07 35.95
C ASN A 171 13.23 61.57 35.82
N GLU A 172 12.13 61.97 35.17
CA GLU A 172 11.69 63.37 35.10
C GLU A 172 11.44 63.96 36.51
N LEU A 173 10.74 63.21 37.38
CA LEU A 173 10.51 63.64 38.76
C LEU A 173 11.81 63.75 39.57
N LEU A 174 12.76 62.84 39.36
CA LEU A 174 14.09 62.89 39.98
C LEU A 174 14.88 64.11 39.50
N GLU A 175 14.80 64.46 38.22
CA GLU A 175 15.44 65.65 37.66
C GLU A 175 14.89 66.91 38.32
N ILE A 176 13.55 67.06 38.39
CA ILE A 176 12.89 68.18 39.08
C ILE A 176 13.30 68.24 40.56
N ALA A 177 13.35 67.10 41.25
CA ALA A 177 13.75 67.03 42.66
C ALA A 177 15.22 67.44 42.85
N ASN A 178 16.11 66.99 41.98
CA ASN A 178 17.53 67.35 41.99
C ASN A 178 17.72 68.85 41.75
N ASP A 179 16.99 69.44 40.80
CA ASP A 179 17.04 70.88 40.53
C ASP A 179 16.52 71.68 41.72
N LYS A 180 15.42 71.25 42.34
CA LYS A 180 14.92 71.88 43.57
C LYS A 180 15.90 71.77 44.73
N MET A 181 16.56 70.62 44.90
CA MET A 181 17.63 70.46 45.90
C MET A 181 18.81 71.40 45.64
N ARG A 182 19.22 71.56 44.36
CA ARG A 182 20.25 72.54 43.97
C ARG A 182 19.82 73.96 44.30
N GLU A 183 18.57 74.34 44.01
CA GLU A 183 18.03 75.66 44.38
C GLU A 183 18.00 75.87 45.89
N THR A 184 17.54 74.89 46.67
CA THR A 184 17.50 75.00 48.13
C THR A 184 18.90 75.07 48.73
N ASN A 185 19.85 74.29 48.19
CA ASN A 185 21.25 74.35 48.62
C ASN A 185 21.88 75.70 48.25
N ALA A 186 21.61 76.24 47.05
CA ALA A 186 22.06 77.57 46.67
C ALA A 186 21.49 78.66 47.59
N LYS A 187 20.19 78.60 47.92
CA LYS A 187 19.56 79.51 48.91
C LYS A 187 20.13 79.34 50.31
N LEU A 188 20.45 78.11 50.71
CA LEU A 188 21.10 77.83 51.99
C LEU A 188 22.52 78.40 52.01
N ASP A 189 23.29 78.23 50.94
CA ASP A 189 24.63 78.80 50.76
C ASP A 189 24.57 80.34 50.74
N GLU A 190 23.58 80.94 50.08
CA GLU A 190 23.31 82.38 50.13
C GLU A 190 22.94 82.86 51.54
N ALA A 191 22.08 82.12 52.26
CA ALA A 191 21.71 82.43 53.64
C ALA A 191 22.93 82.31 54.58
N LEU A 192 23.74 81.27 54.43
CA LEU A 192 25.00 81.08 55.17
C LEU A 192 26.03 82.17 54.84
N ASN A 193 26.14 82.58 53.57
CA ASN A 193 26.99 83.70 53.16
C ASN A 193 26.46 85.06 53.63
N SER A 194 25.14 85.26 53.71
CA SER A 194 24.53 86.46 54.29
C SER A 194 24.68 86.52 55.81
N ALA A 195 24.74 85.37 56.48
CA ALA A 195 25.15 85.25 57.88
C ALA A 195 26.67 85.42 58.07
N SER A 196 27.46 85.37 56.99
CA SER A 196 28.93 85.42 56.98
C SER A 196 29.50 86.65 56.25
N GLN A 197 28.68 87.66 55.95
CA GLN A 197 29.16 88.98 55.45
C GLN A 197 28.78 90.11 56.43
N PRO A 198 29.72 91.02 56.73
CA PRO A 198 29.70 91.83 57.95
C PRO A 198 28.82 93.07 57.80
N SER A 199 27.75 93.15 58.60
CA SER A 199 27.01 94.40 58.83
C SER A 199 27.32 94.95 60.21
N GLU A 200 27.97 96.12 60.22
CA GLU A 200 27.96 97.17 61.25
C GLU A 200 28.11 96.74 62.72
N SER A 201 29.30 97.06 63.25
CA SER A 201 29.60 97.32 64.66
C SER A 201 28.39 97.71 65.53
N ALA A 202 27.89 96.75 66.32
CA ALA A 202 27.62 97.04 67.72
C ALA A 202 28.93 96.76 68.46
N ASP A 203 29.77 97.79 68.52
CA ASP A 203 31.05 97.80 69.24
C ASP A 203 30.77 97.79 70.76
N LEU A 204 30.15 96.70 71.24
CA LEU A 204 29.84 96.43 72.64
C LEU A 204 31.10 96.36 73.51
N ALA A 205 32.29 96.34 72.92
CA ALA A 205 33.56 96.37 73.65
C ALA A 205 34.08 97.80 73.94
N ASN A 206 33.51 98.84 73.31
CA ASN A 206 33.99 100.24 73.39
C ASN A 206 32.94 101.24 73.91
N ASP A 207 31.81 100.76 74.45
CA ASP A 207 30.79 101.61 75.06
C ASP A 207 31.31 102.20 76.40
N PRO A 208 31.49 103.53 76.52
CA PRO A 208 32.04 104.17 77.73
C PRO A 208 31.14 104.00 78.97
N ASP A 209 29.88 103.59 78.80
CA ASP A 209 28.95 103.31 79.90
C ASP A 209 28.92 101.81 80.30
N LEU A 210 29.54 100.91 79.52
CA LEU A 210 29.56 99.48 79.84
C LEU A 210 30.49 99.16 81.01
N ALA A 211 31.64 99.81 81.12
CA ALA A 211 32.56 99.61 82.25
C ALA A 211 31.93 100.04 83.60
N PRO A 212 31.30 101.23 83.72
CA PRO A 212 30.53 101.59 84.91
C PRO A 212 29.32 100.67 85.16
N ALA A 213 28.64 100.18 84.11
CA ALA A 213 27.50 99.27 84.26
C ALA A 213 27.92 97.88 84.76
N LEU A 214 29.04 97.34 84.28
CA LEU A 214 29.63 96.10 84.79
C LEU A 214 30.10 96.26 86.23
N GLU A 215 30.70 97.40 86.58
CA GLU A 215 31.15 97.68 87.95
C GLU A 215 29.96 97.84 88.91
N ARG A 216 28.86 98.48 88.47
CA ARG A 216 27.59 98.51 89.21
C ARG A 216 26.98 97.12 89.37
N PHE A 217 27.03 96.28 88.33
CA PHE A 217 26.50 94.92 88.38
C PHE A 217 27.35 94.01 89.27
N ALA A 218 28.68 94.17 89.25
CA ALA A 218 29.60 93.51 90.15
C ALA A 218 29.34 93.92 91.61
N ASN A 219 29.17 95.22 91.88
CA ASN A 219 28.78 95.70 93.21
C ASN A 219 27.40 95.16 93.64
N LEU A 220 26.44 95.03 92.72
CA LEU A 220 25.13 94.46 93.03
C LEU A 220 25.25 92.96 93.38
N LEU A 221 26.10 92.22 92.66
CA LEU A 221 26.40 90.81 92.94
C LEU A 221 27.17 90.66 94.26
N GLU A 222 28.11 91.55 94.57
CA GLU A 222 28.82 91.59 95.85
C GLU A 222 27.87 91.92 97.00
N GLU A 223 26.97 92.89 96.86
CA GLU A 223 25.92 93.15 97.85
C GLU A 223 24.94 91.98 98.01
N CYS A 224 24.63 91.25 96.93
CA CYS A 224 23.79 90.06 97.01
C CYS A 224 24.52 88.89 97.67
N ALA A 225 25.81 88.73 97.42
CA ALA A 225 26.67 87.75 98.10
C ALA A 225 26.82 88.08 99.59
N ASP A 226 27.08 89.34 99.94
CA ASP A 226 27.12 89.82 101.34
C ASP A 226 25.79 89.61 102.07
N LYS A 227 24.65 89.78 101.38
CA LYS A 227 23.31 89.50 101.95
C LYS A 227 23.05 88.01 102.11
N LEU A 228 23.59 87.15 101.23
CA LEU A 228 23.52 85.70 101.39
C LEU A 228 24.43 85.20 102.52
N GLU A 229 25.67 85.69 102.62
CA GLU A 229 26.58 85.33 103.73
C GLU A 229 26.07 85.85 105.09
N LYS A 230 25.44 87.02 105.15
CA LYS A 230 24.75 87.51 106.37
C LYS A 230 23.46 86.77 106.71
N HIS A 231 22.82 86.13 105.72
CA HIS A 231 21.65 85.27 105.94
C HIS A 231 22.08 83.87 106.43
N ASP A 232 23.24 83.37 105.98
CA ASP A 232 23.80 82.08 106.40
C ASP A 232 24.61 82.14 107.71
N SER A 233 24.88 83.34 108.23
CA SER A 233 25.49 83.56 109.57
C SER A 233 24.48 83.92 110.67
N ASN A 234 23.17 83.83 110.38
CA ASN A 234 22.08 84.04 111.35
C ASN A 234 21.11 82.84 111.46
N THR A 235 21.61 81.64 111.13
CA THR A 235 21.06 80.32 111.47
C THR A 235 22.15 79.41 112.03
#